data_AF-A0A1Y4AZR7-F1
#
_entry.id   AF-A0A1Y4AZR7-F1
#
_cell.length_a   1.000
_cell.length_b   1.000
_cell.length_c   1.000
_cell.angle_alpha   90.00
_cell.angle_beta   90.00
_cell.angle_gamma   90.00
#
_symmetry.space_group_name_H-M   'P 1'
#
loop_
_entity.id
_entity.type
_entity.pdbx_description
1 polymer ?
#
loop_
_entity_poly.entity_id
_entity_poly.type
_entity_poly.pdbx_seq_one_letter_code
_entity_poly.pdbx_strand_id
1 'polypeptide(L)'
;NRQIAADNKLLKEIKARITRLYNWSKAEAEKPEGQQPSMVDLWEAQQQLKRPDTRTGKIRALQESAALFSFLQANGIQSMQQLHEKIADMNTRYYDLRREIVKAERRIAVLTERGEMWAQYNEYKTVHKQLARVKPEKRELFEQRHSRELILYDAAARYLKELKASGEEITPKEWRREIDLLAAQKQVDSIDMKAMREELKAVERLRKAADQLARQERDKSRDRGPER
;
A
#
# COMPACT_ATOMS: atom_id res chain seq x y z
N ASN A 1 -2.85 -4.97 14.05
CA ASN A 1 -1.74 -5.71 13.38
C ASN A 1 -2.10 -6.45 12.09
N ARG A 2 -3.18 -7.25 11.97
CA ARG A 2 -3.47 -8.00 10.73
C ARG A 2 -3.64 -7.12 9.47
N GLN A 3 -4.34 -5.98 9.58
CA GLN A 3 -4.53 -5.06 8.45
C GLN A 3 -3.21 -4.43 7.97
N ILE A 4 -2.38 -3.94 8.91
CA ILE A 4 -1.04 -3.39 8.60
C ILE A 4 -0.16 -4.42 7.89
N ALA A 5 -0.21 -5.69 8.31
CA ALA A 5 0.52 -6.76 7.64
C ALA A 5 0.01 -7.03 6.21
N ALA A 6 -1.31 -6.99 6.01
CA ALA A 6 -1.93 -7.14 4.70
C ALA A 6 -1.57 -5.97 3.76
N ASP A 7 -1.64 -4.73 4.24
CA ASP A 7 -1.26 -3.53 3.48
C ASP A 7 0.24 -3.57 3.10
N ASN A 8 1.11 -3.96 4.03
CA ASN A 8 2.54 -4.14 3.75
C ASN A 8 2.82 -5.24 2.73
N LYS A 9 2.07 -6.35 2.77
CA LYS A 9 2.17 -7.42 1.77
C LYS A 9 1.76 -6.89 0.40
N LEU A 10 0.67 -6.12 0.32
CA LEU A 10 0.19 -5.48 -0.90
C LEU A 10 1.23 -4.51 -1.48
N LEU A 11 1.82 -3.65 -0.65
CA LEU A 11 2.89 -2.72 -1.06
C LEU A 11 4.09 -3.45 -1.68
N LYS A 12 4.51 -4.58 -1.10
CA LYS A 12 5.61 -5.40 -1.62
C LYS A 12 5.26 -6.05 -2.95
N GLU A 13 4.04 -6.59 -3.07
CA GLU A 13 3.53 -7.18 -4.31
C GLU A 13 3.49 -6.14 -5.44
N ILE A 14 2.93 -4.95 -5.18
CA ILE A 14 2.85 -3.85 -6.15
C ILE A 14 4.25 -3.42 -6.58
N LYS A 15 5.18 -3.21 -5.64
CA LYS A 15 6.57 -2.84 -5.95
C LYS A 15 7.21 -3.82 -6.93
N ALA A 16 7.08 -5.12 -6.64
CA ALA A 16 7.68 -6.17 -7.45
C ALA A 16 7.08 -6.21 -8.86
N ARG A 17 5.76 -6.04 -8.98
CA ARG A 17 5.07 -5.96 -10.28
C ARG A 17 5.47 -4.74 -11.08
N ILE A 18 5.39 -3.54 -10.47
CA ILE A 18 5.76 -2.29 -11.14
C ILE A 18 7.20 -2.36 -11.66
N THR A 19 8.15 -2.80 -10.83
CA THR A 19 9.56 -2.89 -11.24
C THR A 19 9.74 -3.79 -12.46
N ARG A 20 9.11 -4.97 -12.44
CA ARG A 20 9.18 -5.92 -13.57
C ARG A 20 8.55 -5.35 -14.83
N LEU A 21 7.35 -4.78 -14.70
CA LEU A 21 6.59 -4.25 -15.82
C LEU A 21 7.23 -3.00 -16.41
N TYR A 22 7.84 -2.15 -15.57
CA TYR A 22 8.60 -0.98 -15.98
C TYR A 22 9.80 -1.37 -16.86
N ASN A 23 10.60 -2.33 -16.40
CA ASN A 23 11.75 -2.80 -17.17
C ASN A 23 11.32 -3.46 -18.49
N TRP A 24 10.24 -4.25 -18.47
CA TRP A 24 9.70 -4.88 -19.66
C TRP A 24 9.16 -3.85 -20.66
N SER A 25 8.32 -2.90 -20.21
CA SER A 25 7.73 -1.89 -21.11
C SER A 25 8.79 -0.95 -21.67
N LYS A 26 9.83 -0.65 -20.89
CA LYS A 26 10.99 0.12 -21.36
C LYS A 26 11.69 -0.59 -22.52
N ALA A 27 12.04 -1.87 -22.32
CA ALA A 27 12.72 -2.66 -23.34
C ALA A 27 11.87 -2.82 -24.61
N GLU A 28 10.55 -2.93 -24.47
CA GLU A 28 9.65 -3.01 -25.62
C GLU A 28 9.53 -1.66 -26.35
N ALA A 29 9.46 -0.54 -25.63
CA ALA A 29 9.40 0.80 -26.21
C ALA A 29 10.69 1.23 -26.91
N GLU A 30 11.84 0.67 -26.53
CA GLU A 30 13.14 0.92 -27.16
C GLU A 30 13.35 0.12 -28.46
N LYS A 31 12.46 -0.81 -28.82
CA LYS A 31 12.56 -1.56 -30.08
C LYS A 31 12.29 -0.66 -31.30
N PRO A 32 12.87 -0.95 -32.48
CA PRO A 32 12.55 -0.23 -33.71
C PRO A 32 11.05 -0.28 -34.04
N GLU A 33 10.50 0.77 -34.67
CA GLU A 33 9.06 0.94 -34.99
C GLU A 33 8.42 -0.19 -35.85
N GLY A 34 9.21 -1.13 -36.39
CA GLY A 34 8.71 -2.33 -37.08
C GLY A 34 8.79 -3.65 -36.29
N GLN A 35 9.38 -3.63 -35.08
CA GLN A 35 9.51 -4.81 -34.20
C GLN A 35 8.70 -4.66 -32.90
N GLN A 36 8.03 -3.51 -32.72
CA GLN A 36 7.09 -3.31 -31.63
C GLN A 36 5.74 -3.95 -32.00
N PRO A 37 5.18 -4.83 -31.16
CA PRO A 37 3.84 -5.33 -31.38
C PRO A 37 2.84 -4.17 -31.20
N SER A 38 1.89 -4.06 -32.13
CA SER A 38 0.81 -3.08 -32.00
C SER A 38 0.01 -3.36 -30.72
N MET A 39 -0.52 -2.33 -30.08
CA MET A 39 -1.43 -2.51 -28.95
C MET A 39 -2.67 -3.31 -29.33
N VAL A 40 -3.10 -3.24 -30.59
CA VAL A 40 -4.18 -4.06 -31.14
C VAL A 40 -3.75 -5.52 -31.22
N ASP A 41 -2.57 -5.82 -31.77
CA ASP A 41 -2.05 -7.19 -31.87
C ASP A 41 -1.89 -7.83 -30.49
N LEU A 42 -1.40 -7.07 -29.50
CA LEU A 42 -1.28 -7.53 -28.12
C LEU A 42 -2.65 -7.84 -27.49
N TRP A 43 -3.64 -6.99 -27.76
CA TRP A 43 -5.01 -7.20 -27.28
C TRP A 43 -5.65 -8.43 -27.93
N GLU A 44 -5.49 -8.62 -29.25
CA GLU A 44 -5.99 -9.79 -29.96
C GLU A 44 -5.30 -11.08 -29.52
N ALA A 45 -3.97 -11.07 -29.39
CA ALA A 45 -3.20 -12.21 -28.89
C ALA A 45 -3.61 -12.59 -27.47
N GLN A 46 -3.96 -11.62 -26.62
CA GLN A 46 -4.50 -11.87 -25.29
C GLN A 46 -5.83 -12.62 -25.34
N GLN A 47 -6.72 -12.33 -26.30
CA GLN A 47 -7.98 -13.08 -26.47
C GLN A 47 -7.72 -14.52 -26.88
N GLN A 48 -6.77 -14.75 -27.79
CA GLN A 48 -6.44 -16.09 -28.28
C GLN A 48 -5.81 -16.97 -27.19
N LEU A 49 -5.06 -16.38 -26.27
CA LEU A 49 -4.43 -17.06 -25.13
C LEU A 49 -5.43 -17.69 -24.14
N LYS A 50 -6.67 -17.19 -24.09
CA LYS A 50 -7.68 -17.64 -23.12
C LYS A 50 -8.93 -18.11 -23.84
N ARG A 51 -8.90 -19.34 -24.35
CA ARG A 51 -10.07 -20.11 -24.76
C ARG A 51 -10.42 -21.19 -23.72
N PRO A 52 -11.03 -20.80 -22.58
CA PRO A 52 -11.44 -21.77 -21.57
C PRO A 52 -12.66 -22.56 -22.03
N ASP A 53 -12.66 -23.86 -21.76
CA ASP A 53 -13.76 -24.75 -22.15
C ASP A 53 -14.98 -24.62 -21.23
N THR A 54 -14.77 -24.18 -19.98
CA THR A 54 -15.84 -24.06 -18.98
C THR A 54 -16.57 -22.70 -19.05
N ARG A 55 -17.88 -22.69 -18.76
CA ARG A 55 -18.71 -21.47 -18.73
C ARG A 55 -18.15 -20.41 -17.77
N THR A 56 -17.75 -20.80 -16.57
CA THR A 56 -17.14 -19.90 -15.58
C THR A 56 -15.81 -19.32 -16.08
N GLY A 57 -14.99 -20.14 -16.74
CA GLY A 57 -13.74 -19.69 -17.36
C GLY A 57 -13.99 -18.64 -18.44
N LYS A 58 -15.00 -18.85 -19.30
CA LYS A 58 -15.37 -17.90 -20.36
C LYS A 58 -15.79 -16.55 -19.78
N ILE A 59 -16.62 -16.54 -18.74
CA ILE A 59 -17.03 -15.30 -18.05
C ILE A 59 -15.81 -14.57 -17.48
N ARG A 60 -14.89 -15.29 -16.82
CA ARG A 60 -13.68 -14.69 -16.27
C ARG A 60 -12.76 -14.13 -17.38
N ALA A 61 -12.58 -14.85 -18.48
CA ALA A 61 -11.78 -14.38 -19.60
C ALA A 61 -12.36 -13.08 -20.20
N LEU A 62 -13.69 -13.01 -20.35
CA LEU A 62 -14.39 -11.80 -20.81
C LEU A 62 -14.21 -10.63 -19.84
N GLN A 63 -14.35 -10.85 -18.52
CA GLN A 63 -14.11 -9.81 -17.51
C GLN A 63 -12.66 -9.30 -17.54
N GLU A 64 -11.69 -10.20 -17.70
CA GLU A 64 -10.28 -9.83 -17.76
C GLU A 64 -9.93 -9.07 -19.05
N SER A 65 -10.54 -9.45 -20.18
CA SER A 65 -10.48 -8.72 -21.45
C SER A 65 -11.06 -7.32 -21.32
N ALA A 66 -12.25 -7.19 -20.72
CA ALA A 66 -12.90 -5.91 -20.50
C ALA A 66 -12.04 -5.00 -19.61
N ALA A 67 -11.46 -5.54 -18.52
CA ALA A 67 -10.57 -4.79 -17.65
C ALA A 67 -9.31 -4.28 -18.39
N LEU A 68 -8.75 -5.08 -19.29
CA LEU A 68 -7.63 -4.64 -20.13
C LEU A 68 -8.05 -3.54 -21.10
N PHE A 69 -9.17 -3.71 -21.80
CA PHE A 69 -9.71 -2.70 -22.71
C PHE A 69 -9.98 -1.38 -21.98
N SER A 70 -10.68 -1.42 -20.84
CA SER A 70 -10.93 -0.24 -20.01
C SER A 70 -9.63 0.43 -19.56
N PHE A 71 -8.61 -0.35 -19.16
CA PHE A 71 -7.31 0.21 -18.77
C PHE A 71 -6.63 0.97 -19.92
N LEU A 72 -6.60 0.38 -21.12
CA LEU A 72 -6.00 1.02 -22.29
C LEU A 72 -6.77 2.27 -22.71
N GLN A 73 -8.09 2.17 -22.81
CA GLN A 73 -8.95 3.28 -23.21
C GLN A 73 -8.92 4.44 -22.21
N ALA A 74 -9.08 4.16 -20.91
CA ALA A 74 -9.15 5.19 -19.88
C ALA A 74 -7.82 5.96 -19.72
N ASN A 75 -6.70 5.34 -20.10
CA ASN A 75 -5.38 5.96 -20.06
C ASN A 75 -4.89 6.41 -21.44
N GLY A 76 -5.70 6.31 -22.50
CA GLY A 76 -5.33 6.74 -23.85
C GLY A 76 -4.12 6.01 -24.44
N ILE A 77 -3.90 4.76 -24.06
CA ILE A 77 -2.70 4.00 -24.43
C ILE A 77 -2.90 3.37 -25.82
N GLN A 78 -2.14 3.85 -26.79
CA GLN A 78 -2.12 3.41 -28.18
C GLN A 78 -0.76 2.84 -28.62
N SER A 79 0.31 3.08 -27.85
CA SER A 79 1.66 2.60 -28.15
C SER A 79 2.39 2.02 -26.94
N MET A 80 3.47 1.27 -27.19
CA MET A 80 4.34 0.75 -26.13
C MET A 80 5.03 1.87 -25.34
N GLN A 81 5.34 3.00 -25.98
CA GLN A 81 5.88 4.17 -25.31
C GLN A 81 4.88 4.75 -24.30
N GLN A 82 3.62 4.96 -24.70
CA GLN A 82 2.57 5.46 -23.80
C GLN A 82 2.29 4.47 -22.66
N LEU A 83 2.36 3.16 -22.92
CA LEU A 83 2.29 2.15 -21.87
C LEU A 83 3.46 2.25 -20.89
N HIS A 84 4.68 2.48 -21.39
CA HIS A 84 5.85 2.70 -20.53
C HIS A 84 5.71 3.96 -19.66
N GLU A 85 5.29 5.08 -20.25
CA GLU A 85 5.03 6.34 -19.55
C GLU A 85 3.97 6.17 -18.45
N LYS A 86 2.87 5.46 -18.74
CA LYS A 86 1.86 5.13 -17.73
C LYS A 86 2.43 4.30 -16.57
N ILE A 87 3.25 3.29 -16.86
CA ILE A 87 3.87 2.46 -15.80
C ILE A 87 4.87 3.28 -14.99
N ALA A 88 5.58 4.22 -15.61
CA ALA A 88 6.49 5.15 -14.93
C ALA A 88 5.73 6.11 -13.99
N ASP A 89 4.59 6.65 -14.42
CA ASP A 89 3.67 7.43 -13.58
C ASP A 89 3.17 6.58 -12.39
N MET A 90 2.70 5.35 -12.64
CA MET A 90 2.28 4.44 -11.57
C MET A 90 3.40 4.13 -10.57
N ASN A 91 4.66 4.01 -11.04
CA ASN A 91 5.81 3.81 -10.17
C ASN A 91 6.06 5.02 -9.26
N THR A 92 5.92 6.23 -9.79
CA THR A 92 6.04 7.47 -8.99
C THR A 92 4.93 7.53 -7.94
N ARG A 93 3.67 7.36 -8.36
CA ARG A 93 2.51 7.33 -7.47
C ARG A 93 2.62 6.26 -6.38
N TYR A 94 3.21 5.10 -6.69
CA TYR A 94 3.47 4.06 -5.69
C TYR A 94 4.36 4.55 -4.55
N TYR A 95 5.46 5.26 -4.87
CA TYR A 95 6.36 5.77 -3.85
C TYR A 95 5.74 6.92 -3.04
N ASP A 96 4.92 7.74 -3.67
CA ASP A 96 4.18 8.81 -2.99
C ASP A 96 3.15 8.23 -2.01
N LEU A 97 2.29 7.30 -2.46
CA LEU A 97 1.33 6.61 -1.59
C LEU A 97 2.02 5.90 -0.43
N ARG A 98 3.13 5.21 -0.70
CA ARG A 98 3.91 4.53 0.35
C ARG A 98 4.46 5.53 1.36
N ARG A 99 4.94 6.69 0.91
CA ARG A 99 5.48 7.73 1.78
C ARG A 99 4.38 8.29 2.69
N GLU A 100 3.22 8.63 2.13
CA GLU A 100 2.11 9.20 2.90
C GLU A 100 1.55 8.20 3.92
N ILE A 101 1.38 6.92 3.56
CA ILE A 101 0.94 5.91 4.52
C ILE A 101 1.92 5.76 5.68
N VAL A 102 3.22 5.64 5.39
CA VAL A 102 4.22 5.48 6.45
C VAL A 102 4.27 6.72 7.35
N LYS A 103 4.09 7.91 6.78
CA LYS A 103 4.02 9.17 7.53
C LYS A 103 2.78 9.20 8.43
N ALA A 104 1.60 8.83 7.90
CA ALA A 104 0.36 8.73 8.66
C ALA A 104 0.47 7.71 9.79
N GLU A 105 1.03 6.52 9.53
CA GLU A 105 1.25 5.49 10.54
C GLU A 105 2.16 5.96 11.68
N ARG A 106 3.26 6.65 11.36
CA ARG A 106 4.15 7.23 12.37
C ARG A 106 3.43 8.28 13.21
N ARG A 107 2.65 9.17 12.58
CA ARG A 107 1.92 10.21 13.29
C ARG A 107 0.83 9.63 14.19
N ILE A 108 0.08 8.63 13.70
CA ILE A 108 -0.90 7.89 14.52
C ILE A 108 -0.21 7.28 15.74
N ALA A 109 0.92 6.60 15.58
CA ALA A 109 1.64 5.98 16.70
C ALA A 109 2.03 6.99 17.78
N VAL A 110 2.58 8.14 17.38
CA VAL A 110 2.93 9.24 18.31
C VAL A 110 1.70 9.78 19.03
N LEU A 111 0.61 10.03 18.32
CA LEU A 111 -0.63 10.55 18.92
C LEU A 111 -1.30 9.53 19.83
N THR A 112 -1.24 8.24 19.49
CA THR A 112 -1.74 7.14 20.32
C THR A 112 -0.97 7.08 21.63
N GLU A 113 0.37 7.12 21.59
CA GLU A 113 1.21 7.16 22.80
C GLU A 113 0.86 8.36 23.70
N ARG A 114 0.72 9.56 23.12
CA ARG A 114 0.31 10.76 23.87
C ARG A 114 -1.07 10.59 24.52
N GLY A 115 -2.01 10.02 23.78
CA GLY A 115 -3.35 9.71 24.28
C GLY A 115 -3.33 8.71 25.44
N GLU A 116 -2.49 7.68 25.35
CA GLU A 116 -2.29 6.68 26.40
C GLU A 116 -1.66 7.28 27.65
N MET A 117 -0.61 8.09 27.51
CA MET A 117 0.01 8.81 28.64
C MET A 117 -1.00 9.75 29.31
N TRP A 118 -1.80 10.47 28.52
CA TRP A 118 -2.86 11.31 29.07
C TRP A 118 -3.95 10.51 29.79
N ALA A 119 -4.32 9.33 29.29
CA ALA A 119 -5.29 8.46 29.93
C ALA A 119 -4.75 7.93 31.28
N GLN A 120 -3.52 7.42 31.30
CA GLN A 120 -2.86 6.92 32.52
C GLN A 120 -2.72 8.01 33.59
N TYR A 121 -2.33 9.22 33.18
CA TYR A 121 -2.26 10.37 34.08
C TYR A 121 -3.63 10.64 34.73
N ASN A 122 -4.71 10.63 33.95
CA ASN A 122 -6.04 10.93 34.48
C ASN A 122 -6.65 9.80 35.32
N GLU A 123 -6.34 8.55 35.00
CA GLU A 123 -6.80 7.37 35.72
C GLU A 123 -6.17 7.32 37.11
N TYR A 124 -4.86 7.53 37.21
CA TYR A 124 -4.11 7.31 38.45
C TYR A 124 -3.83 8.58 39.26
N LYS A 125 -4.20 9.78 38.79
CA LYS A 125 -4.04 11.03 39.57
C LYS A 125 -4.72 10.99 40.93
N THR A 126 -5.81 10.24 41.08
CA THR A 126 -6.55 10.12 42.34
C THR A 126 -5.78 9.28 43.34
N VAL A 127 -5.21 8.15 42.91
CA VAL A 127 -4.34 7.28 43.71
C VAL A 127 -3.09 8.05 44.16
N HIS A 128 -2.45 8.78 43.24
CA HIS A 128 -1.30 9.62 43.60
C HIS A 128 -1.70 10.75 44.59
N LYS A 129 -2.88 11.36 44.45
CA LYS A 129 -3.39 12.33 45.43
C LYS A 129 -3.70 11.70 46.80
N GLN A 130 -4.18 10.46 46.83
CA GLN A 130 -4.41 9.73 48.07
C GLN A 130 -3.11 9.46 48.80
N LEU A 131 -2.05 9.05 48.09
CA LEU A 131 -0.72 8.83 48.67
C LEU A 131 -0.24 10.04 49.49
N ALA A 132 -0.41 11.26 48.96
CA ALA A 132 -0.03 12.49 49.65
C ALA A 132 -0.80 12.76 50.96
N ARG A 133 -1.93 12.07 51.18
CA ARG A 133 -2.79 12.20 52.37
C ARG A 133 -2.62 11.03 53.35
N VAL A 134 -1.91 9.97 52.96
CA VAL A 134 -1.67 8.81 53.83
C VAL A 134 -0.69 9.19 54.94
N LYS A 135 -0.99 8.78 56.18
CA LYS A 135 -0.09 8.97 57.32
C LYS A 135 1.26 8.29 57.05
N PRO A 136 2.40 8.86 57.51
CA PRO A 136 3.72 8.28 57.28
C PRO A 136 3.83 6.79 57.63
N GLU A 137 3.22 6.37 58.74
CA GLU A 137 3.20 4.99 59.25
C GLU A 137 2.54 3.97 58.31
N LYS A 138 1.61 4.41 57.44
CA LYS A 138 0.86 3.54 56.51
C LYS A 138 1.26 3.73 55.05
N ARG A 139 2.24 4.62 54.81
CA ARG A 139 2.62 5.04 53.47
C ARG A 139 3.25 3.92 52.66
N GLU A 140 4.18 3.19 53.25
CA GLU A 140 4.87 2.07 52.60
C GLU A 140 3.88 0.97 52.15
N LEU A 141 2.93 0.61 53.01
CA LEU A 141 1.90 -0.38 52.68
C LEU A 141 0.99 0.09 51.54
N PHE A 142 0.66 1.39 51.48
CA PHE A 142 -0.11 1.97 50.39
C PHE A 142 0.69 1.94 49.08
N GLU A 143 1.96 2.33 49.11
CA GLU A 143 2.85 2.31 47.96
C GLU A 143 3.05 0.89 47.42
N GLN A 144 3.19 -0.13 48.29
CA GLN A 144 3.24 -1.52 47.85
C GLN A 144 1.96 -1.96 47.14
N ARG A 145 0.79 -1.62 47.70
CA ARG A 145 -0.53 -1.98 47.14
C ARG A 145 -0.83 -1.29 45.82
N HIS A 146 -0.38 -0.05 45.65
CA HIS A 146 -0.64 0.78 44.45
C HIS A 146 0.63 1.03 43.63
N SER A 147 1.62 0.16 43.76
CA SER A 147 2.96 0.35 43.18
C SER A 147 2.89 0.54 41.67
N ARG A 148 2.09 -0.27 40.99
CA ARG A 148 1.92 -0.20 39.53
C ARG A 148 1.27 1.12 39.10
N GLU A 149 0.19 1.52 39.76
CA GLU A 149 -0.57 2.74 39.45
C GLU A 149 0.29 3.99 39.66
N LEU A 150 1.08 4.01 40.73
CA LEU A 150 2.01 5.11 41.02
C LEU A 150 3.12 5.18 39.97
N ILE A 151 3.73 4.05 39.60
CA ILE A 151 4.76 4.00 38.53
C ILE A 151 4.20 4.51 37.20
N LEU A 152 3.00 4.06 36.81
CA LEU A 152 2.36 4.50 35.56
C LEU A 152 2.01 5.99 35.60
N TYR A 153 1.49 6.48 36.72
CA TYR A 153 1.22 7.90 36.91
C TYR A 153 2.49 8.75 36.80
N ASP A 154 3.57 8.36 37.48
CA ASP A 154 4.82 9.11 37.50
C ASP A 154 5.46 9.15 36.11
N ALA A 155 5.43 8.02 35.38
CA ALA A 155 5.88 7.96 33.99
C ALA A 155 5.05 8.91 33.10
N ALA A 156 3.72 8.84 33.17
CA ALA A 156 2.83 9.70 32.41
C ALA A 156 3.00 11.18 32.76
N ALA A 157 3.16 11.51 34.05
CA ALA A 157 3.37 12.87 34.52
C ALA A 157 4.69 13.46 33.99
N ARG A 158 5.77 12.67 33.98
CA ARG A 158 7.07 13.07 33.39
C ARG A 158 6.93 13.30 31.88
N TYR A 159 6.33 12.35 31.16
CA TYR A 159 6.11 12.45 29.71
C TYR A 159 5.33 13.72 29.34
N LEU A 160 4.19 13.98 30.00
CA LEU A 160 3.35 15.14 29.72
C LEU A 160 4.06 16.46 30.09
N LYS A 161 4.91 16.46 31.12
CA LYS A 161 5.74 17.60 31.48
C LYS A 161 6.75 17.91 30.38
N GLU A 162 7.44 16.89 29.86
CA GLU A 162 8.40 17.02 28.76
C GLU A 162 7.71 17.49 27.47
N LEU A 163 6.54 16.93 27.15
CA LEU A 163 5.74 17.33 25.99
C LEU A 163 5.33 18.82 26.08
N LYS A 164 4.94 19.28 27.26
CA LYS A 164 4.64 20.70 27.47
C LYS A 164 5.89 21.57 27.37
N ALA A 165 7.04 21.07 27.85
CA ALA A 165 8.32 21.79 27.77
C ALA A 165 8.85 21.93 26.33
N SER A 166 8.52 20.99 25.44
CA SER A 166 8.82 21.11 24.00
C SER A 166 7.89 22.08 23.25
N GLY A 167 6.98 22.75 23.95
CA GLY A 167 6.03 23.71 23.36
C GLY A 167 4.79 23.07 22.76
N GLU A 168 4.57 21.76 22.98
CA GLU A 168 3.40 21.08 22.45
C GLU A 168 2.21 21.16 23.42
N GLU A 169 1.02 21.45 22.90
CA GLU A 169 -0.19 21.53 23.69
C GLU A 169 -0.77 20.14 23.99
N ILE A 170 -1.27 19.94 25.21
CA ILE A 170 -1.96 18.72 25.63
C ILE A 170 -3.42 18.84 25.19
N THR A 171 -3.72 18.41 23.95
CA THR A 171 -5.05 18.48 23.36
C THR A 171 -5.60 17.10 22.95
N PRO A 172 -5.98 16.25 23.92
CA PRO A 172 -6.38 14.85 23.67
C PRO A 172 -7.54 14.68 22.69
N LYS A 173 -8.47 15.64 22.66
CA LYS A 173 -9.60 15.64 21.71
C LYS A 173 -9.12 15.87 20.28
N GLU A 174 -8.14 16.76 20.09
CA GLU A 174 -7.56 17.05 18.77
C GLU A 174 -6.69 15.90 18.29
N TRP A 175 -5.88 15.31 19.19
CA TRP A 175 -5.10 14.11 18.87
C TRP A 175 -6.00 12.98 18.38
N ARG A 176 -7.14 12.75 19.05
CA ARG A 176 -8.12 11.75 18.61
C ARG A 176 -8.71 12.07 17.24
N ARG A 177 -9.13 13.32 17.02
CA ARG A 177 -9.64 13.77 15.71
C ARG A 177 -8.60 13.59 14.60
N GLU A 178 -7.34 13.93 14.87
CA GLU A 178 -6.24 13.76 13.92
C GLU A 178 -6.00 12.26 13.61
N ILE A 179 -6.02 11.39 14.62
CA ILE A 179 -5.95 9.94 14.42
C ILE A 179 -7.09 9.45 13.51
N ASP A 180 -8.33 9.87 13.78
CA ASP A 180 -9.49 9.44 12.99
C ASP A 180 -9.37 9.89 11.53
N LEU A 181 -8.91 11.13 11.29
CA LEU A 181 -8.65 11.66 9.96
C LEU A 181 -7.54 10.88 9.23
N LEU A 182 -6.42 10.63 9.90
CA LEU A 182 -5.31 9.85 9.33
C LEU A 182 -5.71 8.40 9.05
N ALA A 183 -6.55 7.80 9.91
CA ALA A 183 -7.08 6.46 9.71
C ALA A 183 -8.02 6.40 8.50
N ALA A 184 -8.88 7.40 8.30
CA ALA A 184 -9.73 7.51 7.13
C ALA A 184 -8.91 7.70 5.84
N GLN A 185 -7.90 8.59 5.85
CA GLN A 185 -7.01 8.79 4.70
C GLN A 185 -6.30 7.49 4.32
N LYS A 186 -5.76 6.75 5.31
CA LYS A 186 -5.11 5.46 5.06
C LYS A 186 -6.05 4.43 4.41
N GLN A 187 -7.35 4.46 4.72
CA GLN A 187 -8.32 3.58 4.06
C GLN A 187 -8.46 3.93 2.58
N VAL A 188 -8.49 5.23 2.24
CA VAL A 188 -8.47 5.71 0.85
C VAL A 188 -7.20 5.24 0.14
N ASP A 189 -6.03 5.45 0.74
CA ASP A 189 -4.75 5.05 0.14
C ASP A 189 -4.67 3.52 -0.09
N SER A 190 -5.29 2.72 0.79
CA SER A 190 -5.40 1.26 0.64
C SER A 190 -6.33 0.87 -0.54
N ILE A 191 -7.39 1.64 -0.79
CA ILE A 191 -8.26 1.46 -1.96
C ILE A 191 -7.47 1.78 -3.23
N ASP A 192 -6.75 2.89 -3.27
CA ASP A 192 -5.93 3.30 -4.42
C ASP A 192 -4.85 2.27 -4.74
N MET A 193 -4.21 1.70 -3.73
CA MET A 193 -3.28 0.58 -3.92
C MET A 193 -3.94 -0.65 -4.55
N LYS A 194 -5.15 -0.99 -4.12
CA LYS A 194 -5.87 -2.14 -4.70
C LYS A 194 -6.23 -1.86 -6.15
N ALA A 195 -6.66 -0.64 -6.47
CA ALA A 195 -6.93 -0.22 -7.85
C ALA A 195 -5.65 -0.33 -8.71
N MET A 196 -4.54 0.24 -8.25
CA MET A 196 -3.23 0.13 -8.90
C MET A 196 -2.82 -1.33 -9.12
N ARG A 197 -3.07 -2.22 -8.14
CA ARG A 197 -2.80 -3.66 -8.31
C ARG A 197 -3.60 -4.27 -9.45
N GLU A 198 -4.88 -3.92 -9.60
CA GLU A 198 -5.72 -4.44 -10.69
C GLU A 198 -5.27 -3.90 -12.06
N GLU A 199 -4.88 -2.62 -12.15
CA GLU A 199 -4.25 -2.05 -13.35
C GLU A 199 -2.97 -2.81 -13.73
N LEU A 200 -2.07 -3.06 -12.78
CA LEU A 200 -0.84 -3.82 -13.03
C LEU A 200 -1.12 -5.26 -13.48
N LYS A 201 -2.23 -5.87 -13.03
CA LYS A 201 -2.63 -7.19 -13.54
C LYS A 201 -3.08 -7.10 -15.00
N ALA A 202 -3.74 -6.01 -15.43
CA ALA A 202 -4.07 -5.80 -16.83
C ALA A 202 -2.79 -5.70 -17.68
N VAL A 203 -1.82 -4.90 -17.25
CA VAL A 203 -0.51 -4.77 -17.90
C VAL A 203 0.24 -6.11 -17.94
N GLU A 204 0.22 -6.88 -16.86
CA GLU A 204 0.86 -8.21 -16.81
C GLU A 204 0.24 -9.20 -17.83
N ARG A 205 -1.03 -9.03 -18.19
CA ARG A 205 -1.67 -9.83 -19.25
C ARG A 205 -1.16 -9.43 -20.63
N LEU A 206 -1.00 -8.13 -20.90
CA LEU A 206 -0.39 -7.64 -22.14
C LEU A 206 1.03 -8.20 -22.30
N ARG A 207 1.83 -8.15 -21.23
CA ARG A 207 3.17 -8.74 -21.23
C ARG A 207 3.17 -10.20 -21.65
N LYS A 208 2.25 -11.01 -21.11
CA LYS A 208 2.11 -12.43 -21.48
C LYS A 208 1.69 -12.62 -22.93
N ALA A 209 0.84 -11.73 -23.47
CA ALA A 209 0.47 -11.74 -24.88
C ALA A 209 1.67 -11.44 -25.77
N ALA A 210 2.47 -10.43 -25.42
CA ALA A 210 3.72 -10.10 -26.11
C ALA A 210 4.70 -11.30 -26.09
N ASP A 211 4.90 -11.91 -24.92
CA ASP A 211 5.77 -13.09 -24.76
C ASP A 211 5.31 -14.26 -25.66
N GLN A 212 3.99 -14.44 -25.85
CA GLN A 212 3.44 -15.49 -26.70
C GLN A 212 3.62 -15.20 -28.18
N LEU A 213 3.37 -13.96 -28.63
CA LEU A 213 3.59 -13.56 -30.01
C LEU A 213 5.05 -13.75 -30.41
N ALA A 214 5.98 -13.31 -29.56
CA ALA A 214 7.41 -13.46 -29.80
C ALA A 214 7.84 -14.93 -29.88
N ARG A 215 7.18 -15.85 -29.15
CA ARG A 215 7.43 -17.29 -29.28
C ARG A 215 6.91 -17.85 -30.60
N GLN A 216 5.69 -17.49 -31.00
CA GLN A 216 5.11 -17.96 -32.26
C GLN A 216 5.92 -17.51 -33.49
N GLU A 217 6.47 -16.30 -33.47
CA GLU A 217 7.36 -15.82 -34.53
C GLU A 217 8.68 -16.60 -34.60
N ARG A 218 9.25 -16.95 -33.44
CA ARG A 218 10.46 -17.79 -33.36
C ARG A 218 10.21 -19.22 -33.85
N ASP A 219 9.05 -19.78 -33.54
CA ASP A 219 8.70 -21.13 -33.98
C ASP A 219 8.43 -21.16 -35.50
N LYS A 220 7.71 -20.16 -36.03
CA LYS A 220 7.48 -20.02 -37.49
C LYS A 220 8.77 -19.83 -38.30
N SER A 221 9.75 -19.11 -37.75
CA SER A 221 11.05 -18.91 -38.41
C SER A 221 11.95 -20.14 -38.35
N ARG A 222 11.80 -21.00 -37.34
CA ARG A 222 12.49 -22.30 -37.26
C ARG A 222 11.91 -23.37 -38.19
N ASP A 223 10.60 -23.36 -38.41
CA ASP A 223 9.93 -24.31 -39.31
C ASP A 223 10.22 -24.02 -40.81
N ARG A 224 10.62 -22.78 -41.14
CA ARG A 224 11.14 -22.40 -42.47
C ARG A 224 12.66 -22.63 -42.58
N GLY A 225 13.13 -23.84 -42.25
CA GLY A 225 14.52 -24.26 -42.51
C GLY A 225 14.85 -24.18 -44.01
N PRO A 226 16.14 -24.12 -44.40
CA PRO A 226 16.57 -23.64 -45.72
C PRO A 226 15.96 -24.50 -46.82
N GLU A 227 15.13 -23.89 -47.66
CA GLU A 227 14.74 -24.46 -48.94
C GLU A 227 16.05 -24.74 -49.70
N ARG A 228 16.37 -26.03 -49.81
CA ARG A 228 17.47 -26.55 -50.64
C ARG A 228 17.01 -26.63 -52.08
#